data_AF-A0A261G8B3-F1
#
_entry.id   AF-A0A261G8B3-F1
#
_cell.length_a   1.000
_cell.length_b   1.000
_cell.length_c   1.000
_cell.angle_alpha   90.00
_cell.angle_beta   90.00
_cell.angle_gamma   90.00
#
_symmetry.space_group_name_H-M   'P 1'
#
loop_
_entity.id
_entity.type
_entity.pdbx_description
1 polymer ?
#
loop_
_entity_poly.entity_id
_entity_poly.type
_entity_poly.pdbx_seq_one_letter_code
_entity_poly.pdbx_strand_id
1 'polypeptide(L)'
;MSLSQEVLQEHLDDPAVLCCRRPAGTLLSGQDFEDPTIFDDMVESNLMTLSDDGLSIRQALGATLASDAEALTQLTPDMLTDSVQKDESALEAVSQIQDKEATPASSKQSVESVPTINSDGTLHLHIDKSEGIDLDIPLGVLPSIAPAEGMKESVSFKAPAVEESIPDKVLRTLVKRDYPVHQVVLGSQTSYADGVLSIDRSLVDQAKESDSLVKDITMDVIAPNARHVYSNTIMDVIPIAAKAEGKLGEGITNVLSGAVFVLTGMDEAGVQIHEFGSCEGYMDEKIRFGRPGCPDDSDIMIRVDVRIEEGTGMERRGPFAAHSACDVIIRAIREKIGALSTEDAVNKEVFKDVRRKGRPRVVLVKEIMGQGAMHDNLLVPSEPCGVQGGEKNVDMGNVPVVLSPNEVLDGGIHALACIGPATKEITRHFFREPLVEALQNDEELDLTGVVFIGSPQVNDEKSFVSSRLGSQIEAMEVDGAIITTEGFGNNHIDFSENIEQIGSRGVPVVGVTFAAYQGQLVVGNPYMDAMIELNKDEKGFENEILADNTLTADDARRAILMLKNKMSGIPIEPPERRWDEAIIKDNQKLAR
;
A
#
# COMPACT_ATOMS: atom_id res chain seq x y z
N MET A 1 17.85 -6.93 -18.43
CA MET A 1 17.60 -5.80 -19.35
C MET A 1 18.94 -5.18 -19.72
N SER A 2 19.13 -4.71 -20.94
CA SER A 2 20.39 -4.06 -21.35
C SER A 2 20.60 -2.74 -20.59
N LEU A 3 21.82 -2.44 -20.15
CA LEU A 3 22.13 -1.19 -19.44
C LEU A 3 21.86 0.06 -20.28
N SER A 4 21.13 1.03 -19.72
CA SER A 4 21.05 2.39 -20.28
C SER A 4 22.38 3.12 -20.07
N GLN A 5 22.64 4.20 -20.81
CA GLN A 5 23.91 4.92 -20.69
C GLN A 5 24.14 5.55 -19.31
N GLU A 6 23.07 5.95 -18.63
CA GLU A 6 23.14 6.56 -17.30
C GLU A 6 23.52 5.53 -16.24
N VAL A 7 22.93 4.33 -16.31
CA VAL A 7 23.21 3.21 -15.39
C VAL A 7 24.59 2.60 -15.64
N LEU A 8 25.08 2.59 -16.89
CA LEU A 8 26.39 2.03 -17.24
C LEU A 8 27.56 2.65 -16.46
N GLN A 9 27.49 3.95 -16.16
CA GLN A 9 28.57 4.65 -15.45
C GLN A 9 28.71 4.23 -13.98
N GLU A 10 27.59 3.93 -13.33
CA GLU A 10 27.55 3.52 -11.91
C GLU A 10 28.07 2.09 -11.73
N HIS A 11 28.02 1.28 -12.80
CA HIS A 11 28.30 -0.16 -12.78
C HIS A 11 29.58 -0.55 -13.53
N LEU A 12 30.45 0.40 -13.89
CA LEU A 12 31.68 0.10 -14.64
C LEU A 12 32.59 -0.93 -13.96
N ASP A 13 32.62 -0.95 -12.64
CA ASP A 13 33.50 -1.83 -11.87
C ASP A 13 32.87 -3.21 -11.56
N ASP A 14 31.61 -3.42 -11.93
CA ASP A 14 30.88 -4.67 -11.74
C ASP A 14 31.18 -5.70 -12.83
N PRO A 15 30.86 -6.99 -12.61
CA PRO A 15 31.13 -8.06 -13.57
C PRO A 15 30.51 -7.82 -14.96
N ALA A 16 31.29 -8.06 -16.01
CA ALA A 16 30.81 -8.02 -17.38
C ALA A 16 30.07 -9.32 -17.74
N VAL A 17 28.74 -9.30 -17.68
CA VAL A 17 27.88 -10.44 -18.05
C VAL A 17 27.03 -10.05 -19.26
N LEU A 18 26.89 -10.95 -20.25
CA LEU A 18 26.06 -10.68 -21.41
C LEU A 18 24.55 -10.76 -21.11
N CYS A 19 23.77 -9.76 -21.51
CA CYS A 19 22.31 -9.75 -21.34
C CYS A 19 21.56 -10.67 -22.33
N CYS A 20 22.16 -10.94 -23.49
CA CYS A 20 21.61 -11.80 -24.51
C CYS A 20 22.72 -12.50 -25.30
N ARG A 21 22.35 -13.52 -26.07
CA ARG A 21 23.31 -14.21 -26.94
C ARG A 21 23.89 -13.22 -27.96
N ARG A 22 25.22 -13.19 -28.09
CA ARG A 22 25.95 -12.36 -29.06
C ARG A 22 26.85 -13.19 -29.96
N PRO A 23 26.86 -12.93 -31.28
CA PRO A 23 27.74 -13.64 -32.21
C PRO A 23 29.19 -13.17 -32.10
N ALA A 24 30.11 -14.02 -32.55
CA ALA A 24 31.52 -13.65 -32.71
C ALA A 24 31.69 -12.38 -33.55
N GLY A 25 32.63 -11.51 -33.18
CA GLY A 25 32.89 -10.24 -33.85
C GLY A 25 32.01 -9.06 -33.39
N THR A 26 31.13 -9.26 -32.40
CA THR A 26 30.35 -8.17 -31.79
C THR A 26 31.26 -7.23 -31.01
N LEU A 27 31.17 -5.92 -31.29
CA LEU A 27 31.79 -4.86 -30.51
C LEU A 27 30.90 -4.55 -29.30
N LEU A 28 31.41 -4.80 -28.09
CA LEU A 28 30.64 -4.70 -26.87
C LEU A 28 30.38 -3.24 -26.47
N SER A 29 29.13 -2.94 -26.18
CA SER A 29 28.61 -1.66 -25.71
C SER A 29 27.82 -1.87 -24.41
N GLY A 30 27.36 -0.77 -23.79
CA GLY A 30 26.49 -0.87 -22.61
C GLY A 30 25.25 -1.74 -22.83
N GLN A 31 24.72 -1.77 -24.05
CA GLN A 31 23.52 -2.55 -24.36
C GLN A 31 23.76 -4.06 -24.40
N ASP A 32 25.01 -4.50 -24.40
CA ASP A 32 25.38 -5.91 -24.44
C ASP A 32 25.53 -6.51 -23.04
N PHE A 33 25.63 -5.67 -22.00
CA PHE A 33 25.77 -6.10 -20.62
C PHE A 33 24.42 -6.21 -19.91
N GLU A 34 24.32 -7.21 -19.04
CA GLU A 34 23.22 -7.40 -18.10
C GLU A 34 23.39 -6.47 -16.90
N ASP A 35 22.27 -6.13 -16.27
CA ASP A 35 22.22 -5.28 -15.09
C ASP A 35 22.89 -5.97 -13.89
N PRO A 36 23.98 -5.43 -13.30
CA PRO A 36 24.65 -6.10 -12.18
C PRO A 36 23.82 -6.20 -10.91
N THR A 37 22.78 -5.37 -10.77
CA THR A 37 21.93 -5.37 -9.57
C THR A 37 21.19 -6.68 -9.36
N ILE A 38 20.99 -7.48 -10.42
CA ILE A 38 20.29 -8.79 -10.37
C ILE A 38 21.23 -9.99 -10.28
N PHE A 39 22.56 -9.80 -10.31
CA PHE A 39 23.50 -10.92 -10.42
C PHE A 39 23.49 -11.83 -9.20
N ASP A 40 23.42 -11.27 -8.00
CA ASP A 40 23.40 -12.09 -6.79
C ASP A 40 22.14 -12.97 -6.73
N ASP A 41 20.98 -12.45 -7.13
CA ASP A 41 19.73 -13.23 -7.21
C ASP A 41 19.84 -14.36 -8.24
N MET A 42 20.50 -14.09 -9.38
CA MET A 42 20.77 -15.09 -10.41
C MET A 42 21.76 -16.17 -9.96
N VAL A 43 22.80 -15.78 -9.22
CA VAL A 43 23.77 -16.72 -8.65
C VAL A 43 23.11 -17.58 -7.57
N GLU A 44 22.35 -16.98 -6.67
CA GLU A 44 21.61 -17.71 -5.63
C GLU A 44 20.56 -18.66 -6.21
N SER A 45 19.90 -18.26 -7.31
CA SER A 45 18.93 -19.09 -8.03
C SER A 45 19.59 -20.17 -8.92
N ASN A 46 20.92 -20.26 -8.93
CA ASN A 46 21.71 -21.13 -9.82
C ASN A 46 21.41 -20.91 -11.31
N LEU A 47 20.97 -19.71 -11.70
CA LEU A 47 20.78 -19.30 -13.08
C LEU A 47 22.11 -18.88 -13.73
N MET A 48 23.08 -18.45 -12.91
CA MET A 48 24.40 -18.01 -13.35
C MET A 48 25.46 -18.35 -12.30
N THR A 49 26.73 -18.34 -12.69
CA THR A 49 27.88 -18.36 -11.79
C THR A 49 28.84 -17.25 -12.16
N LEU A 50 29.34 -16.52 -11.15
CA LEU A 50 30.44 -15.57 -11.32
C LEU A 50 31.76 -16.24 -10.89
N SER A 51 32.80 -15.96 -11.65
CA SER A 51 34.16 -16.46 -11.47
C SER A 51 35.10 -15.33 -11.10
N ASP A 52 36.12 -15.65 -10.31
CA ASP A 52 37.18 -14.72 -9.89
C ASP A 52 38.03 -14.21 -11.07
N ASP A 53 38.05 -14.97 -12.19
CA ASP A 53 38.80 -14.66 -13.41
C ASP A 53 37.99 -13.82 -14.42
N GLY A 54 36.76 -13.43 -14.07
CA GLY A 54 35.89 -12.65 -14.95
C GLY A 54 36.27 -11.17 -15.01
N LEU A 55 35.94 -10.55 -16.14
CA LEU A 55 36.20 -9.14 -16.42
C LEU A 55 35.13 -8.24 -15.77
N SER A 56 35.48 -6.99 -15.49
CA SER A 56 34.49 -5.94 -15.22
C SER A 56 33.94 -5.33 -16.51
N ILE A 57 32.80 -4.64 -16.41
CA ILE A 57 32.21 -3.89 -17.53
C ILE A 57 33.23 -2.92 -18.13
N ARG A 58 33.97 -2.16 -17.30
CA ARG A 58 35.05 -1.26 -17.71
C ARG A 58 36.10 -1.94 -18.58
N GLN A 59 36.44 -3.19 -18.24
CA GLN A 59 37.47 -3.97 -18.92
C GLN A 59 37.01 -4.55 -20.26
N ALA A 60 35.72 -4.90 -20.37
CA ALA A 60 35.14 -5.51 -21.56
C ALA A 60 34.52 -4.49 -22.54
N LEU A 61 34.17 -3.29 -22.07
CA LEU A 61 33.51 -2.26 -22.87
C LEU A 61 34.41 -1.83 -24.04
N GLY A 62 33.86 -1.87 -25.26
CA GLY A 62 34.58 -1.57 -26.49
C GLY A 62 35.52 -2.68 -26.98
N ALA A 63 35.55 -3.85 -26.34
CA ALA A 63 36.26 -5.01 -26.85
C ALA A 63 35.38 -5.84 -27.81
N THR A 64 36.02 -6.65 -28.64
CA THR A 64 35.32 -7.50 -29.62
C THR A 64 35.27 -8.96 -29.17
N LEU A 65 34.11 -9.61 -29.25
CA LEU A 65 33.95 -11.04 -28.92
C LEU A 65 34.70 -11.95 -29.91
N ALA A 66 35.49 -12.89 -29.40
CA ALA A 66 36.25 -13.85 -30.18
C ALA A 66 35.42 -15.03 -30.72
N SER A 67 34.34 -15.39 -30.00
CA SER A 67 33.42 -16.46 -30.36
C SER A 67 31.98 -16.09 -30.00
N ASP A 68 31.01 -16.84 -30.54
CA ASP A 68 29.63 -16.77 -30.06
C ASP A 68 29.59 -17.02 -28.54
N ALA A 69 28.81 -16.21 -27.83
CA ALA A 69 28.62 -16.33 -26.40
C ALA A 69 27.12 -16.24 -26.06
N GLU A 70 26.67 -17.10 -25.14
CA GLU A 70 25.28 -17.16 -24.70
C GLU A 70 24.96 -16.08 -23.68
N ALA A 71 23.67 -15.81 -23.48
CA ALA A 71 23.21 -14.91 -22.42
C ALA A 71 23.65 -15.41 -21.04
N LEU A 72 23.76 -14.51 -20.06
CA LEU A 72 24.17 -14.79 -18.68
C LEU A 72 25.57 -15.42 -18.56
N THR A 73 26.42 -15.21 -19.58
CA THR A 73 27.82 -15.62 -19.55
C THR A 73 28.67 -14.44 -19.08
N GLN A 74 29.41 -14.62 -17.98
CA GLN A 74 30.43 -13.67 -17.56
C GLN A 74 31.62 -13.73 -18.53
N LEU A 75 32.05 -12.57 -19.02
CA LEU A 75 33.16 -12.47 -19.96
C LEU A 75 34.50 -12.66 -19.25
N THR A 76 35.34 -13.51 -19.83
CA THR A 76 36.72 -13.72 -19.40
C THR A 76 37.70 -13.23 -20.48
N PRO A 77 38.98 -12.97 -20.14
CA PRO A 77 39.95 -12.44 -21.11
C PRO A 77 40.10 -13.25 -22.40
N ASP A 78 39.92 -14.57 -22.35
CA ASP A 78 40.03 -15.49 -23.49
C ASP A 78 38.83 -15.42 -24.46
N MET A 79 37.73 -14.78 -24.04
CA MET A 79 36.54 -14.57 -24.88
C MET A 79 36.63 -13.33 -25.77
N LEU A 80 37.69 -12.52 -25.64
CA LEU A 80 37.86 -11.26 -26.37
C LEU A 80 39.04 -11.34 -27.35
N THR A 81 38.89 -10.74 -28.53
CA THR A 81 39.99 -10.69 -29.52
C THR A 81 41.02 -9.60 -29.22
N ASP A 82 40.58 -8.57 -28.49
CA ASP A 82 41.36 -7.38 -28.18
C ASP A 82 41.87 -7.46 -26.73
N SER A 83 43.03 -6.85 -26.46
CA SER A 83 43.58 -6.83 -25.10
C SER A 83 42.64 -6.05 -24.18
N VAL A 84 42.40 -6.58 -22.97
CA VAL A 84 41.62 -5.90 -21.92
C VAL A 84 42.08 -4.45 -21.77
N GLN A 85 41.14 -3.51 -21.88
CA GLN A 85 41.44 -2.08 -21.83
C GLN A 85 41.95 -1.68 -20.43
N LYS A 86 42.98 -0.84 -20.37
CA LYS A 86 43.47 -0.24 -19.12
C LYS A 86 42.79 1.12 -18.90
N ASP A 87 42.59 1.47 -17.63
CA ASP A 87 41.74 2.54 -17.07
C ASP A 87 41.48 3.81 -17.90
N GLU A 88 42.45 4.32 -18.66
CA GLU A 88 42.30 5.58 -19.41
C GLU A 88 41.58 5.43 -20.77
N SER A 89 41.57 4.24 -21.39
CA SER A 89 40.98 4.08 -22.75
C SER A 89 39.48 3.78 -22.78
N ALA A 90 38.92 3.27 -21.68
CA ALA A 90 37.51 2.88 -21.60
C ALA A 90 36.56 4.09 -21.69
N LEU A 91 36.93 5.21 -21.08
CA LEU A 91 36.20 6.49 -21.15
C LEU A 91 36.25 7.10 -22.56
N GLU A 92 37.38 6.95 -23.26
CA GLU A 92 37.49 7.38 -24.66
C GLU A 92 36.67 6.48 -25.60
N ALA A 93 36.58 5.18 -25.34
CA ALA A 93 35.74 4.26 -26.12
C ALA A 93 34.24 4.57 -26.02
N VAL A 94 33.76 4.95 -24.83
CA VAL A 94 32.38 5.44 -24.62
C VAL A 94 32.09 6.67 -25.50
N SER A 95 33.05 7.62 -25.57
CA SER A 95 32.91 8.82 -26.40
C SER A 95 33.01 8.56 -27.91
N GLN A 96 33.80 7.56 -28.35
CA GLN A 96 33.96 7.23 -29.78
C GLN A 96 32.80 6.41 -30.37
N ILE A 97 32.05 5.69 -29.54
CA ILE A 97 30.82 5.00 -29.95
C ILE A 97 29.67 6.01 -30.11
N GLN A 98 29.64 7.09 -29.31
CA GLN A 98 28.67 8.20 -29.46
C GLN A 98 28.68 8.84 -30.86
N ASP A 99 29.84 8.91 -31.53
CA ASP A 99 29.97 9.60 -32.82
C ASP A 99 29.54 8.76 -34.05
N LYS A 100 29.40 7.43 -33.91
CA LYS A 100 29.13 6.53 -35.07
C LYS A 100 27.65 6.23 -35.32
N GLU A 101 26.75 6.48 -34.37
CA GLU A 101 25.30 6.34 -34.58
C GLU A 101 24.60 7.63 -35.03
N ALA A 102 25.32 8.75 -35.16
CA ALA A 102 24.75 10.00 -35.63
C ALA A 102 25.07 10.26 -37.12
N THR A 103 24.03 10.32 -37.97
CA THR A 103 24.07 11.03 -39.28
C THR A 103 23.15 12.26 -39.23
N PRO A 104 23.39 13.32 -40.04
CA PRO A 104 24.02 14.52 -39.48
C PRO A 104 23.09 15.75 -39.34
N ALA A 105 23.68 16.74 -38.66
CA ALA A 105 23.43 18.19 -38.72
C ALA A 105 22.56 18.82 -37.61
N SER A 106 23.23 19.24 -36.53
CA SER A 106 23.12 20.61 -36.04
C SER A 106 24.35 20.96 -35.21
N SER A 107 25.15 21.90 -35.70
CA SER A 107 26.34 22.41 -35.00
C SER A 107 25.93 23.16 -33.73
N LYS A 108 26.34 22.64 -32.56
CA LYS A 108 26.47 23.45 -31.34
C LYS A 108 27.96 23.61 -31.04
N GLN A 109 28.48 24.78 -31.38
CA GLN A 109 29.72 25.29 -30.78
C GLN A 109 29.44 25.62 -29.32
N SER A 110 30.34 25.17 -28.45
CA SER A 110 30.53 25.70 -27.11
C SER A 110 31.02 27.14 -27.20
N VAL A 111 30.43 28.03 -26.39
CA VAL A 111 30.99 29.36 -26.13
C VAL A 111 30.96 29.55 -24.61
N GLU A 112 32.15 29.74 -24.04
CA GLU A 112 32.35 30.23 -22.69
C GLU A 112 31.83 31.67 -22.60
N SER A 113 30.89 31.95 -21.70
CA SER A 113 30.56 33.33 -21.31
C SER A 113 31.30 33.66 -20.02
N VAL A 114 32.26 34.58 -20.10
CA VAL A 114 32.96 35.15 -18.95
C VAL A 114 32.28 36.47 -18.60
N PRO A 115 31.77 36.67 -17.37
CA PRO A 115 31.22 37.96 -16.98
C PRO A 115 32.35 38.98 -16.79
N THR A 116 32.19 40.18 -17.39
CA THR A 116 33.07 41.33 -17.18
C THR A 116 32.33 42.47 -16.50
N ILE A 117 32.93 43.01 -15.44
CA ILE A 117 32.39 44.14 -14.66
C ILE A 117 32.99 45.43 -15.23
N ASN A 118 32.14 46.37 -15.63
CA ASN A 118 32.57 47.68 -16.09
C ASN A 118 32.89 48.62 -14.92
N SER A 119 33.77 49.59 -15.15
CA SER A 119 34.26 50.55 -14.15
C SER A 119 33.19 51.49 -13.56
N ASP A 120 31.94 51.40 -14.03
CA ASP A 120 30.78 52.16 -13.57
C ASP A 120 29.82 51.36 -12.66
N GLY A 121 30.15 50.10 -12.33
CA GLY A 121 29.37 49.27 -11.40
C GLY A 121 28.17 48.55 -12.02
N THR A 122 28.15 48.41 -13.35
CA THR A 122 27.10 47.72 -14.10
C THR A 122 27.60 46.36 -14.60
N LEU A 123 26.82 45.30 -14.41
CA LEU A 123 27.08 43.97 -14.98
C LEU A 123 26.43 43.89 -16.37
N HIS A 124 27.23 43.71 -17.42
CA HIS A 124 26.74 43.47 -18.78
C HIS A 124 26.65 41.97 -19.07
N LEU A 125 25.50 41.52 -19.55
CA LEU A 125 25.25 40.15 -20.01
C LEU A 125 24.75 40.18 -21.45
N HIS A 126 25.55 39.65 -22.37
CA HIS A 126 25.20 39.49 -23.78
C HIS A 126 24.73 38.05 -24.04
N ILE A 127 23.54 37.87 -24.62
CA ILE A 127 22.95 36.55 -24.89
C ILE A 127 22.64 36.41 -26.38
N ASP A 128 23.46 35.61 -27.09
CA ASP A 128 23.42 35.47 -28.54
C ASP A 128 22.25 34.64 -29.11
N LYS A 129 21.48 33.93 -28.27
CA LYS A 129 20.48 32.94 -28.74
C LYS A 129 19.03 33.26 -28.42
N SER A 130 18.63 34.52 -28.61
CA SER A 130 17.30 34.93 -29.11
C SER A 130 17.33 36.44 -29.39
N GLU A 131 17.31 36.84 -30.67
CA GLU A 131 17.19 38.23 -31.12
C GLU A 131 18.15 39.28 -30.49
N GLY A 132 19.36 38.88 -30.08
CA GLY A 132 20.44 39.81 -29.68
C GLY A 132 20.05 40.75 -28.54
N ILE A 133 19.94 40.22 -27.32
CA ILE A 133 19.54 40.98 -26.14
C ILE A 133 20.80 41.33 -25.33
N ASP A 134 21.01 42.63 -25.12
CA ASP A 134 21.95 43.19 -24.15
C ASP A 134 21.21 43.50 -22.83
N LEU A 135 21.67 42.91 -21.72
CA LEU A 135 21.13 43.19 -20.37
C LEU A 135 22.17 43.92 -19.51
N ASP A 136 21.80 45.12 -19.06
CA ASP A 136 22.63 45.94 -18.18
C ASP A 136 22.01 45.96 -16.79
N ILE A 137 22.66 45.30 -15.83
CA ILE A 137 22.16 45.21 -14.45
C ILE A 137 23.01 46.10 -13.53
N PRO A 138 22.47 47.22 -13.01
CA PRO A 138 23.17 48.04 -12.02
C PRO A 138 23.23 47.31 -10.67
N LEU A 139 24.44 47.08 -10.16
CA LEU A 139 24.69 46.30 -8.93
C LEU A 139 24.30 47.01 -7.61
N GLY A 140 23.46 48.05 -7.67
CA GLY A 140 23.08 48.90 -6.53
C GLY A 140 22.05 48.33 -5.55
N VAL A 141 21.63 47.07 -5.66
CA VAL A 141 20.56 46.47 -4.82
C VAL A 141 20.95 45.10 -4.24
N LEU A 142 22.24 44.83 -4.04
CA LEU A 142 22.71 43.68 -3.27
C LEU A 142 23.23 44.15 -1.90
N PRO A 143 22.75 43.60 -0.77
CA PRO A 143 23.24 43.98 0.54
C PRO A 143 24.71 43.55 0.68
N SER A 144 25.58 44.53 0.96
CA SER A 144 27.02 44.34 1.17
C SER A 144 27.32 43.32 2.26
N ILE A 145 28.08 42.28 1.93
CA ILE A 145 28.81 41.47 2.89
C ILE A 145 30.17 42.15 3.10
N ALA A 146 30.33 42.81 4.24
CA ALA A 146 31.63 43.27 4.72
C ALA A 146 32.25 42.19 5.65
N PRO A 147 33.57 41.99 5.64
CA PRO A 147 34.21 41.08 6.58
C PRO A 147 34.35 41.76 7.94
N ALA A 148 33.88 41.11 9.00
CA ALA A 148 34.05 41.57 10.38
C ALA A 148 34.89 40.56 11.17
N GLU A 149 36.12 40.97 11.50
CA GLU A 149 36.91 40.37 12.58
C GLU A 149 36.41 40.85 13.94
N GLY A 150 36.19 39.90 14.85
CA GLY A 150 36.42 40.06 16.29
C GLY A 150 35.47 40.96 17.09
N MET A 151 34.43 40.36 17.69
CA MET A 151 33.95 40.79 19.01
C MET A 151 33.19 39.67 19.73
N LYS A 152 33.67 39.32 20.92
CA LYS A 152 32.98 38.45 21.88
C LYS A 152 31.83 39.23 22.50
N GLU A 153 30.58 38.89 22.18
CA GLU A 153 29.44 39.20 23.04
C GLU A 153 28.56 37.96 23.22
N SER A 154 28.24 37.69 24.48
CA SER A 154 27.36 36.64 24.94
C SER A 154 25.93 36.92 24.50
N VAL A 155 25.44 36.16 23.52
CA VAL A 155 24.04 36.21 23.11
C VAL A 155 23.22 35.32 24.04
N SER A 156 22.44 35.94 24.90
CA SER A 156 21.32 35.32 25.62
C SER A 156 20.33 34.77 24.60
N PHE A 157 20.12 33.44 24.57
CA PHE A 157 19.02 32.82 23.85
C PHE A 157 17.69 33.33 24.41
N LYS A 158 17.07 34.31 23.72
CA LYS A 158 15.63 34.49 23.83
C LYS A 158 14.99 33.34 23.08
N ALA A 159 14.18 32.55 23.79
CA ALA A 159 13.31 31.56 23.19
C ALA A 159 12.53 32.20 22.02
N PRO A 160 12.35 31.47 20.89
CA PRO A 160 11.54 31.97 19.80
C PRO A 160 10.14 32.28 20.34
N ALA A 161 9.57 33.39 19.86
CA ALA A 161 8.20 33.75 20.14
C ALA A 161 7.29 32.57 19.78
N VAL A 162 6.40 32.20 20.69
CA VAL A 162 5.36 31.20 20.46
C VAL A 162 4.58 31.65 19.23
N GLU A 163 4.76 31.00 18.08
CA GLU A 163 3.87 31.16 16.94
C GLU A 163 2.45 30.86 17.44
N GLU A 164 1.52 31.80 17.21
CA GLU A 164 0.12 31.57 17.53
C GLU A 164 -0.35 30.31 16.79
N SER A 165 -0.63 29.24 17.55
CA SER A 165 -1.13 27.99 16.98
C SER A 165 -2.43 28.27 16.24
N ILE A 166 -2.44 28.04 14.92
CA ILE A 166 -3.66 28.13 14.13
C ILE A 166 -4.63 27.08 14.68
N PRO A 167 -5.88 27.44 15.04
CA PRO A 167 -6.79 26.49 15.67
C PRO A 167 -7.20 25.41 14.68
N ASP A 168 -7.21 24.17 15.18
CA ASP A 168 -7.69 23.01 14.44
C ASP A 168 -9.17 23.18 14.04
N LYS A 169 -9.49 22.80 12.80
CA LYS A 169 -10.84 22.90 12.26
C LYS A 169 -11.48 21.52 12.18
N VAL A 170 -12.52 21.30 12.99
CA VAL A 170 -13.39 20.13 12.86
C VAL A 170 -14.25 20.29 11.59
N LEU A 171 -14.12 19.36 10.64
CA LEU A 171 -14.92 19.35 9.41
C LEU A 171 -16.26 18.67 9.61
N ARG A 172 -16.27 17.56 10.35
CA ARG A 172 -17.45 16.75 10.67
C ARG A 172 -17.18 15.92 11.92
N THR A 173 -18.23 15.34 12.49
CA THR A 173 -18.15 14.52 13.69
C THR A 173 -19.04 13.31 13.52
N LEU A 174 -18.47 12.14 13.80
CA LEU A 174 -19.15 10.87 13.91
C LEU A 174 -19.19 10.47 15.38
N VAL A 175 -20.34 10.02 15.85
CA VAL A 175 -20.51 9.46 17.18
C VAL A 175 -20.97 8.01 17.06
N LYS A 176 -20.15 7.06 17.52
CA LYS A 176 -20.58 5.67 17.68
C LYS A 176 -21.15 5.47 19.08
N ARG A 177 -22.36 4.95 19.17
CA ARG A 177 -23.03 4.60 20.43
C ARG A 177 -23.02 3.10 20.58
N ASP A 178 -22.52 2.64 21.72
CA ASP A 178 -22.34 1.22 21.99
C ASP A 178 -23.50 0.65 22.80
N TYR A 179 -24.06 -0.47 22.33
CA TYR A 179 -25.13 -1.24 22.97
C TYR A 179 -24.68 -2.71 23.08
N PRO A 180 -24.19 -3.15 24.25
CA PRO A 180 -23.60 -4.48 24.38
C PRO A 180 -24.61 -5.61 24.18
N VAL A 181 -24.17 -6.70 23.60
CA VAL A 181 -24.89 -7.96 23.48
C VAL A 181 -24.26 -8.97 24.43
N HIS A 182 -25.07 -9.55 25.30
CA HIS A 182 -24.67 -10.61 26.23
C HIS A 182 -25.31 -11.95 25.87
N GLN A 183 -26.35 -11.93 25.03
CA GLN A 183 -27.05 -13.11 24.57
C GLN A 183 -27.61 -12.91 23.17
N VAL A 184 -27.45 -13.93 22.32
CA VAL A 184 -28.13 -14.00 21.02
C VAL A 184 -29.13 -15.17 21.04
N VAL A 185 -30.36 -14.92 20.58
CA VAL A 185 -31.43 -15.92 20.53
C VAL A 185 -32.03 -16.00 19.13
N LEU A 186 -32.04 -17.19 18.55
CA LEU A 186 -32.77 -17.45 17.31
C LEU A 186 -34.25 -17.71 17.65
N GLY A 187 -35.14 -16.78 17.29
CA GLY A 187 -36.56 -16.78 17.64
C GLY A 187 -37.49 -16.55 16.45
N SER A 188 -38.68 -16.03 16.70
CA SER A 188 -39.70 -15.73 15.68
C SER A 188 -39.80 -14.24 15.32
N GLN A 189 -38.95 -13.39 15.89
CA GLN A 189 -38.95 -11.95 15.66
C GLN A 189 -37.55 -11.37 15.93
N THR A 190 -37.15 -10.42 15.08
CA THR A 190 -35.92 -9.64 15.29
C THR A 190 -36.15 -8.46 16.23
N SER A 191 -35.36 -8.37 17.29
CA SER A 191 -35.39 -7.29 18.28
C SER A 191 -34.10 -7.22 19.09
N TYR A 192 -33.86 -6.08 19.73
CA TYR A 192 -32.81 -5.90 20.72
C TYR A 192 -33.40 -5.23 21.96
N ALA A 193 -33.19 -5.83 23.13
CA ALA A 193 -33.60 -5.27 24.42
C ALA A 193 -32.73 -5.85 25.53
N ASP A 194 -32.32 -5.00 26.50
CA ASP A 194 -31.58 -5.41 27.71
C ASP A 194 -30.36 -6.31 27.43
N GLY A 195 -29.62 -6.03 26.35
CA GLY A 195 -28.45 -6.81 25.94
C GLY A 195 -28.75 -8.17 25.30
N VAL A 196 -30.01 -8.45 24.97
CA VAL A 196 -30.44 -9.65 24.25
C VAL A 196 -30.79 -9.31 22.81
N LEU A 197 -30.02 -9.84 21.86
CA LEU A 197 -30.33 -9.79 20.43
C LEU A 197 -31.14 -11.02 20.04
N SER A 198 -32.42 -10.82 19.72
CA SER A 198 -33.25 -11.86 19.10
C SER A 198 -33.25 -11.70 17.59
N ILE A 199 -33.07 -12.79 16.85
CA ILE A 199 -33.05 -12.83 15.38
C ILE A 199 -34.17 -13.75 14.90
N ASP A 200 -35.02 -13.26 14.00
CA ASP A 200 -36.05 -14.07 13.38
C ASP A 200 -35.44 -15.15 12.47
N ARG A 201 -35.73 -16.43 12.77
CA ARG A 201 -35.26 -17.56 11.97
C ARG A 201 -35.78 -17.54 10.53
N SER A 202 -36.95 -16.93 10.29
CA SER A 202 -37.53 -16.83 8.95
C SER A 202 -36.70 -15.98 7.98
N LEU A 203 -35.77 -15.16 8.51
CA LEU A 203 -34.83 -14.38 7.68
C LEU A 203 -33.88 -15.27 6.88
N VAL A 204 -33.62 -16.51 7.32
CA VAL A 204 -32.81 -17.46 6.57
C VAL A 204 -33.48 -17.82 5.24
N ASP A 205 -34.80 -18.03 5.26
CA ASP A 205 -35.56 -18.32 4.03
C ASP A 205 -35.57 -17.11 3.09
N GLN A 206 -35.73 -15.89 3.64
CA GLN A 206 -35.67 -14.65 2.86
C GLN A 206 -34.28 -14.41 2.26
N ALA A 207 -33.21 -14.70 3.01
CA ALA A 207 -31.84 -14.61 2.55
C ALA A 207 -31.54 -15.65 1.46
N LYS A 208 -32.12 -16.85 1.55
CA LYS A 208 -32.03 -17.87 0.50
C LYS A 208 -32.65 -17.40 -0.82
N GLU A 209 -33.77 -16.69 -0.73
CA GLU A 209 -34.52 -16.21 -1.90
C GLU A 209 -33.96 -14.90 -2.48
N SER A 210 -32.96 -14.28 -1.85
CA SER A 210 -32.45 -12.97 -2.29
C SER A 210 -31.65 -13.02 -3.58
N ASP A 211 -31.01 -14.15 -3.88
CA ASP A 211 -30.24 -14.36 -5.11
C ASP A 211 -30.35 -15.81 -5.59
N SER A 212 -30.55 -16.00 -6.90
CA SER A 212 -30.65 -17.33 -7.52
C SER A 212 -29.40 -18.22 -7.39
N LEU A 213 -28.23 -17.61 -7.15
CA LEU A 213 -26.99 -18.33 -6.91
C LEU A 213 -26.92 -18.93 -5.51
N VAL A 214 -27.72 -18.44 -4.55
CA VAL A 214 -27.76 -19.00 -3.20
C VAL A 214 -28.65 -20.24 -3.18
N LYS A 215 -28.03 -21.40 -3.01
CA LYS A 215 -28.69 -22.71 -3.07
C LYS A 215 -29.08 -23.22 -1.69
N ASP A 216 -28.28 -22.85 -0.68
CA ASP A 216 -28.61 -23.08 0.70
C ASP A 216 -27.97 -22.05 1.63
N ILE A 217 -28.58 -21.85 2.79
CA ILE A 217 -28.07 -20.95 3.82
C ILE A 217 -28.50 -21.47 5.18
N THR A 218 -27.58 -21.45 6.13
CA THR A 218 -27.86 -21.79 7.54
C THR A 218 -27.36 -20.69 8.44
N MET A 219 -27.98 -20.57 9.63
CA MET A 219 -27.57 -19.62 10.64
C MET A 219 -27.54 -20.29 12.02
N ASP A 220 -26.40 -20.16 12.71
CA ASP A 220 -26.20 -20.66 14.06
C ASP A 220 -25.45 -19.68 14.95
N VAL A 221 -25.52 -19.89 16.26
CA VAL A 221 -24.94 -19.00 17.27
C VAL A 221 -23.88 -19.77 18.03
N ILE A 222 -22.65 -19.25 18.03
CA ILE A 222 -21.48 -19.85 18.64
C ILE A 222 -21.06 -18.98 19.83
N ALA A 223 -21.18 -19.54 21.04
CA ALA A 223 -20.80 -18.86 22.26
C ALA A 223 -19.26 -18.74 22.39
N PRO A 224 -18.74 -17.74 23.13
CA PRO A 224 -17.30 -17.53 23.30
C PRO A 224 -16.54 -18.77 23.83
N ASN A 225 -17.20 -19.60 24.64
CA ASN A 225 -16.63 -20.81 25.23
C ASN A 225 -16.91 -22.10 24.44
N ALA A 226 -17.48 -21.99 23.23
CA ALA A 226 -17.90 -23.13 22.41
C ALA A 226 -17.38 -23.03 20.97
N ARG A 227 -16.12 -22.56 20.80
CA ARG A 227 -15.53 -22.22 19.49
C ARG A 227 -14.90 -23.38 18.73
N HIS A 228 -14.76 -24.56 19.33
CA HIS A 228 -14.31 -25.77 18.64
C HIS A 228 -15.42 -26.36 17.75
N VAL A 229 -15.75 -25.61 16.71
CA VAL A 229 -16.82 -25.90 15.74
C VAL A 229 -16.19 -25.86 14.36
N TYR A 230 -16.42 -26.91 13.56
CA TYR A 230 -15.98 -26.92 12.17
C TYR A 230 -16.76 -25.89 11.37
N SER A 231 -16.05 -25.15 10.52
CA SER A 231 -16.62 -24.18 9.59
C SER A 231 -16.04 -24.36 8.20
N ASN A 232 -16.84 -24.03 7.19
CA ASN A 232 -16.30 -23.66 5.88
C ASN A 232 -15.44 -22.40 6.01
N THR A 233 -14.70 -22.10 4.95
CA THR A 233 -13.81 -20.95 4.87
C THR A 233 -14.56 -19.67 5.21
N ILE A 234 -13.90 -18.82 5.98
CA ILE A 234 -14.47 -17.56 6.44
C ILE A 234 -14.26 -16.52 5.35
N MET A 235 -15.37 -16.05 4.81
CA MET A 235 -15.41 -15.04 3.78
C MET A 235 -15.29 -13.64 4.41
N ASP A 236 -16.06 -13.40 5.48
CA ASP A 236 -16.14 -12.08 6.13
C ASP A 236 -16.49 -12.19 7.62
N VAL A 237 -16.18 -11.12 8.35
CA VAL A 237 -16.59 -10.86 9.72
C VAL A 237 -17.18 -9.46 9.73
N ILE A 238 -18.47 -9.36 10.02
CA ILE A 238 -19.25 -8.15 9.81
C ILE A 238 -19.72 -7.61 11.17
N PRO A 239 -19.37 -6.35 11.53
CA PRO A 239 -19.89 -5.73 12.74
C PRO A 239 -21.38 -5.38 12.56
N ILE A 240 -22.12 -5.36 13.67
CA ILE A 240 -23.55 -5.02 13.65
C ILE A 240 -23.68 -3.53 13.98
N ALA A 241 -23.87 -2.72 12.94
CA ALA A 241 -24.01 -1.27 13.07
C ALA A 241 -25.10 -0.72 12.14
N ALA A 242 -25.75 0.37 12.57
CA ALA A 242 -26.77 1.07 11.78
C ALA A 242 -26.72 2.58 12.01
N LYS A 243 -27.02 3.38 10.98
CA LYS A 243 -27.21 4.82 11.15
C LYS A 243 -28.46 5.09 11.98
N ALA A 244 -28.29 5.93 13.00
CA ALA A 244 -29.40 6.52 13.74
C ALA A 244 -29.68 7.96 13.25
N GLU A 245 -28.63 8.70 12.88
CA GLU A 245 -28.72 10.06 12.36
C GLU A 245 -27.57 10.34 11.38
N GLY A 246 -27.85 11.12 10.34
CA GLY A 246 -26.85 11.53 9.36
C GLY A 246 -26.53 10.48 8.30
N LYS A 247 -25.45 10.70 7.56
CA LYS A 247 -24.91 9.79 6.54
C LYS A 247 -23.59 9.19 7.02
N LEU A 248 -23.01 8.27 6.25
CA LEU A 248 -21.68 7.73 6.58
C LEU A 248 -20.65 8.85 6.82
N GLY A 249 -19.91 8.71 7.92
CA GLY A 249 -18.84 9.62 8.35
C GLY A 249 -19.28 10.83 9.18
N GLU A 250 -20.59 10.99 9.41
CA GLU A 250 -21.11 12.04 10.30
C GLU A 250 -22.38 11.62 11.04
N GLY A 251 -22.75 12.38 12.07
CA GLY A 251 -23.94 12.09 12.85
C GLY A 251 -23.72 10.93 13.81
N ILE A 252 -24.69 10.02 13.91
CA ILE A 252 -24.73 8.98 14.94
C ILE A 252 -24.90 7.60 14.31
N THR A 253 -24.06 6.67 14.76
CA THR A 253 -24.11 5.25 14.42
C THR A 253 -24.30 4.44 15.68
N ASN A 254 -25.34 3.61 15.72
CA ASN A 254 -25.55 2.66 16.81
C ASN A 254 -24.82 1.37 16.47
N VAL A 255 -24.04 0.84 17.41
CA VAL A 255 -23.21 -0.36 17.26
C VAL A 255 -23.59 -1.37 18.34
N LEU A 256 -23.83 -2.62 17.95
CA LEU A 256 -23.92 -3.72 18.91
C LEU A 256 -22.54 -4.33 19.13
N SER A 257 -21.95 -4.17 20.31
CA SER A 257 -20.72 -4.87 20.71
C SER A 257 -21.01 -6.22 21.36
N GLY A 258 -20.02 -7.10 21.48
CA GLY A 258 -20.17 -8.43 22.09
C GLY A 258 -20.83 -9.47 21.18
N ALA A 259 -21.22 -9.10 19.96
CA ALA A 259 -21.66 -10.04 18.93
C ALA A 259 -21.22 -9.59 17.53
N VAL A 260 -20.94 -10.56 16.66
CA VAL A 260 -20.55 -10.32 15.26
C VAL A 260 -21.15 -11.35 14.33
N PHE A 261 -21.32 -10.98 13.06
CA PHE A 261 -21.60 -11.96 12.01
C PHE A 261 -20.30 -12.55 11.48
N VAL A 262 -20.30 -13.85 11.22
CA VAL A 262 -19.22 -14.57 10.53
C VAL A 262 -19.83 -15.24 9.31
N LEU A 263 -19.47 -14.76 8.12
CA LEU A 263 -19.94 -15.31 6.85
C LEU A 263 -18.97 -16.38 6.39
N THR A 264 -19.49 -17.58 6.12
CA THR A 264 -18.72 -18.73 5.63
C THR A 264 -19.39 -19.33 4.41
N GLY A 265 -18.65 -20.04 3.56
CA GLY A 265 -19.32 -20.70 2.44
C GLY A 265 -18.47 -21.56 1.52
N MET A 266 -19.19 -22.32 0.71
CA MET A 266 -18.68 -23.21 -0.33
C MET A 266 -19.71 -23.29 -1.49
N ASP A 267 -19.34 -23.90 -2.61
CA ASP A 267 -20.29 -24.18 -3.69
C ASP A 267 -21.00 -25.54 -3.52
N GLU A 268 -21.92 -25.88 -4.42
CA GLU A 268 -22.64 -27.15 -4.42
C GLU A 268 -21.76 -28.40 -4.61
N ALA A 269 -20.57 -28.26 -5.18
CA ALA A 269 -19.57 -29.32 -5.28
C ALA A 269 -18.73 -29.48 -4.01
N GLY A 270 -18.90 -28.58 -3.03
CA GLY A 270 -18.13 -28.55 -1.78
C GLY A 270 -16.79 -27.84 -1.89
N VAL A 271 -16.55 -27.11 -2.99
CA VAL A 271 -15.37 -26.27 -3.16
C VAL A 271 -15.52 -25.02 -2.30
N GLN A 272 -14.54 -24.75 -1.46
CA GLN A 272 -14.55 -23.57 -0.58
C GLN A 272 -14.55 -22.27 -1.43
N ILE A 273 -15.14 -21.20 -0.91
CA ILE A 273 -15.10 -19.89 -1.59
C ILE A 273 -13.79 -19.18 -1.22
N HIS A 274 -12.71 -19.53 -1.92
CA HIS A 274 -11.36 -19.02 -1.67
C HIS A 274 -10.51 -18.98 -2.95
N GLU A 275 -9.50 -18.10 -2.98
CA GLU A 275 -8.48 -18.07 -4.05
C GLU A 275 -7.21 -18.81 -3.61
N PHE A 276 -6.43 -18.15 -2.73
CA PHE A 276 -5.16 -18.64 -2.23
C PHE A 276 -5.30 -19.07 -0.77
N GLY A 277 -5.05 -20.35 -0.49
CA GLY A 277 -5.23 -20.90 0.86
C GLY A 277 -6.68 -20.86 1.32
N SER A 278 -6.99 -21.55 2.41
CA SER A 278 -8.36 -21.53 2.95
C SER A 278 -8.36 -21.76 4.46
N CYS A 279 -9.27 -21.06 5.15
CA CYS A 279 -9.39 -21.10 6.60
C CYS A 279 -10.57 -21.96 7.08
N GLU A 280 -11.00 -22.93 6.28
CA GLU A 280 -11.93 -23.97 6.72
C GLU A 280 -11.28 -24.86 7.78
N GLY A 281 -12.08 -25.36 8.72
CA GLY A 281 -11.59 -26.12 9.87
C GLY A 281 -12.24 -25.66 11.16
N TYR A 282 -11.59 -25.97 12.29
CA TYR A 282 -12.09 -25.55 13.60
C TYR A 282 -11.83 -24.05 13.82
N MET A 283 -12.88 -23.29 14.12
CA MET A 283 -12.80 -21.83 14.21
C MET A 283 -11.83 -21.33 15.29
N ASP A 284 -11.63 -22.08 16.37
CA ASP A 284 -10.65 -21.76 17.42
C ASP A 284 -9.19 -21.98 17.01
N GLU A 285 -8.96 -22.69 15.90
CA GLU A 285 -7.64 -22.91 15.30
C GLU A 285 -7.41 -22.00 14.08
N LYS A 286 -8.50 -21.63 13.37
CA LYS A 286 -8.46 -20.93 12.08
C LYS A 286 -8.72 -19.43 12.15
N ILE A 287 -8.92 -18.86 13.34
CA ILE A 287 -9.15 -17.42 13.54
C ILE A 287 -8.14 -16.86 14.53
N ARG A 288 -7.50 -15.73 14.18
CA ARG A 288 -6.73 -14.95 15.16
C ARG A 288 -7.64 -13.96 15.88
N PHE A 289 -8.24 -14.40 16.99
CA PHE A 289 -9.12 -13.57 17.82
C PHE A 289 -8.44 -12.28 18.31
N GLY A 290 -9.23 -11.22 18.44
CA GLY A 290 -8.78 -9.90 18.92
C GLY A 290 -8.00 -9.06 17.89
N ARG A 291 -7.81 -9.56 16.66
CA ARG A 291 -7.35 -8.72 15.54
C ARG A 291 -8.45 -7.71 15.16
N PRO A 292 -8.10 -6.55 14.58
CA PRO A 292 -9.08 -5.55 14.16
C PRO A 292 -10.23 -6.12 13.31
N GLY A 293 -9.90 -7.04 12.39
CA GLY A 293 -10.88 -7.71 11.52
C GLY A 293 -11.56 -8.96 12.07
N CYS A 294 -11.15 -9.49 13.22
CA CYS A 294 -11.64 -10.77 13.74
C CYS A 294 -12.60 -10.59 14.92
N PRO A 295 -13.37 -11.64 15.29
CA PRO A 295 -14.08 -11.70 16.57
C PRO A 295 -13.14 -11.41 17.76
N ASP A 296 -13.62 -10.63 18.73
CA ASP A 296 -12.93 -10.43 20.00
C ASP A 296 -13.11 -11.68 20.88
N ASP A 297 -12.29 -11.86 21.92
CA ASP A 297 -12.36 -13.06 22.78
C ASP A 297 -13.72 -13.25 23.46
N SER A 298 -14.43 -12.16 23.75
CA SER A 298 -15.75 -12.16 24.36
C SER A 298 -16.92 -12.21 23.37
N ASP A 299 -16.67 -12.09 22.07
CA ASP A 299 -17.74 -11.99 21.08
C ASP A 299 -18.51 -13.31 20.91
N ILE A 300 -19.84 -13.19 20.89
CA ILE A 300 -20.75 -14.21 20.39
C ILE A 300 -20.73 -14.15 18.86
N MET A 301 -20.43 -15.26 18.20
CA MET A 301 -20.42 -15.32 16.73
C MET A 301 -21.77 -15.80 16.22
N ILE A 302 -22.35 -15.06 15.29
CA ILE A 302 -23.53 -15.43 14.53
C ILE A 302 -23.02 -15.90 13.18
N ARG A 303 -22.86 -17.22 13.02
CA ARG A 303 -22.36 -17.77 11.77
C ARG A 303 -23.50 -17.87 10.77
N VAL A 304 -23.26 -17.35 9.57
CA VAL A 304 -24.11 -17.56 8.40
C VAL A 304 -23.30 -18.34 7.38
N ASP A 305 -23.67 -19.60 7.17
CA ASP A 305 -22.99 -20.49 6.23
C ASP A 305 -23.80 -20.61 4.95
N VAL A 306 -23.19 -20.26 3.82
CA VAL A 306 -23.84 -20.18 2.51
C VAL A 306 -23.30 -21.24 1.56
N ARG A 307 -24.21 -21.92 0.87
CA ARG A 307 -23.90 -22.77 -0.27
C ARG A 307 -24.37 -22.09 -1.55
N ILE A 308 -23.44 -21.77 -2.44
CA ILE A 308 -23.73 -21.15 -3.74
C ILE A 308 -23.71 -22.16 -4.88
N GLU A 309 -24.19 -21.76 -6.06
CA GLU A 309 -24.18 -22.58 -7.28
C GLU A 309 -22.78 -23.13 -7.60
N GLU A 310 -22.70 -24.40 -7.99
CA GLU A 310 -21.47 -25.07 -8.41
C GLU A 310 -20.68 -24.23 -9.43
N GLY A 311 -19.37 -24.06 -9.19
CA GLY A 311 -18.48 -23.35 -10.11
C GLY A 311 -18.56 -21.82 -10.05
N THR A 312 -19.39 -21.25 -9.17
CA THR A 312 -19.51 -19.78 -9.04
C THR A 312 -18.68 -19.19 -7.91
N GLY A 313 -18.04 -20.00 -7.07
CA GLY A 313 -17.21 -19.52 -5.94
C GLY A 313 -15.93 -18.79 -6.34
N MET A 314 -15.47 -18.98 -7.58
CA MET A 314 -14.34 -18.24 -8.16
C MET A 314 -14.79 -17.16 -9.16
N GLU A 315 -16.06 -16.73 -9.08
CA GLU A 315 -16.62 -15.68 -9.92
C GLU A 315 -17.28 -14.61 -9.03
N ARG A 316 -17.10 -13.32 -9.30
CA ARG A 316 -17.48 -12.18 -8.43
C ARG A 316 -18.94 -12.26 -7.99
N ARG A 317 -19.80 -12.77 -8.87
CA ARG A 317 -21.23 -12.99 -8.61
C ARG A 317 -21.50 -13.98 -7.46
N GLY A 318 -20.67 -15.00 -7.27
CA GLY A 318 -20.81 -15.99 -6.21
C GLY A 318 -20.58 -15.40 -4.82
N PRO A 319 -19.39 -14.88 -4.50
CA PRO A 319 -19.13 -14.18 -3.24
C PRO A 319 -20.10 -13.02 -3.02
N PHE A 320 -20.38 -12.21 -4.05
CA PHE A 320 -21.36 -11.13 -3.93
C PHE A 320 -22.76 -11.62 -3.54
N ALA A 321 -23.23 -12.75 -4.08
CA ALA A 321 -24.51 -13.34 -3.70
C ALA A 321 -24.52 -13.82 -2.24
N ALA A 322 -23.45 -14.45 -1.77
CA ALA A 322 -23.32 -14.88 -0.38
C ALA A 322 -23.33 -13.71 0.61
N HIS A 323 -22.58 -12.64 0.31
CA HIS A 323 -22.58 -11.41 1.12
C HIS A 323 -23.96 -10.74 1.11
N SER A 324 -24.61 -10.65 -0.06
CA SER A 324 -25.95 -10.08 -0.20
C SER A 324 -26.98 -10.84 0.64
N ALA A 325 -26.95 -12.18 0.63
CA ALA A 325 -27.83 -12.99 1.46
C ALA A 325 -27.58 -12.79 2.96
N CYS A 326 -26.31 -12.74 3.38
CA CYS A 326 -25.97 -12.42 4.77
C CYS A 326 -26.51 -11.03 5.18
N ASP A 327 -26.37 -10.03 4.30
CA ASP A 327 -26.80 -8.66 4.55
C ASP A 327 -28.33 -8.53 4.71
N VAL A 328 -29.13 -9.43 4.10
CA VAL A 328 -30.59 -9.48 4.34
C VAL A 328 -30.91 -9.69 5.82
N ILE A 329 -30.17 -10.58 6.49
CA ILE A 329 -30.36 -10.88 7.92
C ILE A 329 -29.90 -9.69 8.76
N ILE A 330 -28.71 -9.16 8.47
CA ILE A 330 -28.13 -8.03 9.22
C ILE A 330 -29.00 -6.78 9.08
N ARG A 331 -29.53 -6.49 7.89
CA ARG A 331 -30.43 -5.35 7.65
C ARG A 331 -31.67 -5.38 8.54
N ALA A 332 -32.29 -6.54 8.72
CA ALA A 332 -33.44 -6.67 9.62
C ALA A 332 -33.09 -6.31 11.08
N ILE A 333 -31.83 -6.51 11.49
CA ILE A 333 -31.31 -6.07 12.78
C ILE A 333 -31.06 -4.55 12.75
N ARG A 334 -30.43 -4.03 11.68
CA ARG A 334 -30.17 -2.59 11.50
C ARG A 334 -31.43 -1.74 11.67
N GLU A 335 -32.55 -2.18 11.10
CA GLU A 335 -33.86 -1.51 11.24
C GLU A 335 -34.34 -1.39 12.69
N LYS A 336 -33.96 -2.33 13.57
CA LYS A 336 -34.31 -2.27 15.00
C LYS A 336 -33.34 -1.41 15.78
N ILE A 337 -32.05 -1.53 15.50
CA ILE A 337 -31.03 -0.84 16.30
C ILE A 337 -30.86 0.62 15.91
N GLY A 338 -31.14 1.02 14.66
CA GLY A 338 -31.10 2.42 14.23
C GLY A 338 -32.10 3.31 15.00
N ALA A 339 -33.16 2.72 15.54
CA ALA A 339 -34.20 3.41 16.32
C ALA A 339 -33.97 3.41 17.84
N LEU A 340 -32.85 2.87 18.34
CA LEU A 340 -32.58 2.78 19.78
C LEU A 340 -32.40 4.15 20.44
N SER A 341 -32.81 4.22 21.71
CA SER A 341 -32.70 5.43 22.52
C SER A 341 -31.24 5.73 22.87
N THR A 342 -30.93 7.02 22.96
CA THR A 342 -29.62 7.51 23.43
C THR A 342 -29.30 7.09 24.87
N GLU A 343 -30.33 6.84 25.68
CA GLU A 343 -30.20 6.51 27.12
C GLU A 343 -29.74 5.06 27.34
N ASP A 344 -29.98 4.17 26.36
CA ASP A 344 -29.64 2.75 26.48
C ASP A 344 -28.17 2.46 26.10
N ALA A 345 -27.48 3.45 25.52
CA ALA A 345 -26.08 3.32 25.13
C ALA A 345 -25.15 3.37 26.36
N VAL A 346 -24.32 2.35 26.54
CA VAL A 346 -23.40 2.26 27.69
C VAL A 346 -22.13 3.07 27.49
N ASN A 347 -21.75 3.31 26.23
CA ASN A 347 -20.57 4.09 25.85
C ASN A 347 -20.84 4.91 24.59
N LYS A 348 -20.07 5.99 24.42
CA LYS A 348 -20.07 6.86 23.25
C LYS A 348 -18.65 7.18 22.84
N GLU A 349 -18.32 6.85 21.61
CA GLU A 349 -17.04 7.17 21.00
C GLU A 349 -17.23 8.29 19.98
N VAL A 350 -16.36 9.30 20.02
CA VAL A 350 -16.48 10.51 19.20
C VAL A 350 -15.27 10.63 18.29
N PHE A 351 -15.51 10.48 16.99
CA PHE A 351 -14.51 10.62 15.94
C PHE A 351 -14.66 11.98 15.27
N LYS A 352 -13.60 12.79 15.34
CA LYS A 352 -13.56 14.09 14.69
C LYS A 352 -12.65 13.99 13.47
N ASP A 353 -13.20 14.31 12.31
CA ASP A 353 -12.42 14.60 11.12
C ASP A 353 -11.95 16.06 11.25
N VAL A 354 -10.65 16.24 11.42
CA VAL A 354 -10.04 17.50 11.85
C VAL A 354 -8.93 17.88 10.89
N ARG A 355 -8.98 19.11 10.41
CA ARG A 355 -7.90 19.75 9.65
C ARG A 355 -7.00 20.56 10.56
N ARG A 356 -5.70 20.24 10.52
CA ARG A 356 -4.65 20.84 11.35
C ARG A 356 -3.76 21.75 10.51
N LYS A 357 -4.21 22.99 10.32
CA LYS A 357 -3.49 23.94 9.46
C LYS A 357 -2.11 24.25 10.04
N GLY A 358 -1.07 24.17 9.21
CA GLY A 358 0.32 24.39 9.60
C GLY A 358 1.06 23.12 10.04
N ARG A 359 0.38 21.97 10.09
CA ARG A 359 0.99 20.66 10.29
C ARG A 359 1.20 19.96 8.94
N PRO A 360 2.21 19.07 8.81
CA PRO A 360 2.41 18.33 7.57
C PRO A 360 1.17 17.53 7.18
N ARG A 361 0.75 17.71 5.94
CA ARG A 361 -0.43 17.08 5.33
C ARG A 361 -0.07 15.67 4.92
N VAL A 362 -0.80 14.69 5.43
CA VAL A 362 -0.55 13.28 5.10
C VAL A 362 -1.79 12.64 4.51
N VAL A 363 -1.58 11.60 3.73
CA VAL A 363 -2.63 10.77 3.15
C VAL A 363 -2.38 9.31 3.51
N LEU A 364 -3.45 8.58 3.77
CA LEU A 364 -3.42 7.12 3.83
C LEU A 364 -3.95 6.58 2.51
N VAL A 365 -3.18 5.72 1.84
CA VAL A 365 -3.60 5.01 0.63
C VAL A 365 -3.82 3.54 1.00
N LYS A 366 -5.04 3.05 0.77
CA LYS A 366 -5.43 1.65 0.95
C LYS A 366 -5.60 1.04 -0.43
N GLU A 367 -4.61 0.26 -0.86
CA GLU A 367 -4.79 -0.62 -2.00
C GLU A 367 -5.66 -1.80 -1.59
N ILE A 368 -6.78 -1.95 -2.29
CA ILE A 368 -7.81 -2.95 -2.06
C ILE A 368 -7.94 -3.86 -3.27
N MET A 369 -8.41 -5.08 -3.05
CA MET A 369 -8.60 -6.05 -4.13
C MET A 369 -9.50 -5.47 -5.23
N GLY A 370 -8.96 -5.46 -6.44
CA GLY A 370 -9.66 -5.19 -7.69
C GLY A 370 -9.37 -6.22 -8.78
N GLN A 371 -8.60 -7.25 -8.41
CA GLN A 371 -7.99 -8.21 -9.30
C GLN A 371 -8.78 -9.52 -9.31
N GLY A 372 -8.78 -10.24 -10.43
CA GLY A 372 -9.27 -11.60 -10.50
C GLY A 372 -10.78 -11.70 -10.66
N ALA A 373 -11.23 -12.91 -10.97
CA ALA A 373 -12.62 -13.17 -11.26
C ALA A 373 -13.50 -13.18 -10.02
N MET A 374 -12.96 -13.14 -8.78
CA MET A 374 -13.72 -13.44 -7.55
C MET A 374 -13.67 -12.38 -6.44
N HIS A 375 -12.74 -11.44 -6.46
CA HIS A 375 -12.59 -10.43 -5.40
C HIS A 375 -13.25 -9.12 -5.80
N ASP A 376 -13.76 -8.43 -4.80
CA ASP A 376 -14.22 -7.06 -4.92
C ASP A 376 -14.22 -6.40 -3.54
N ASN A 377 -14.50 -5.11 -3.52
CA ASN A 377 -14.82 -4.38 -2.30
C ASN A 377 -15.94 -3.40 -2.65
N LEU A 378 -16.95 -3.32 -1.79
CA LEU A 378 -18.03 -2.35 -1.96
C LEU A 378 -17.66 -1.08 -1.19
N LEU A 379 -17.67 0.04 -1.90
CA LEU A 379 -17.40 1.35 -1.35
C LEU A 379 -18.72 2.08 -1.08
N VAL A 380 -18.79 2.71 0.10
CA VAL A 380 -19.84 3.64 0.56
C VAL A 380 -21.27 3.05 0.49
N PRO A 381 -21.53 1.91 1.16
CA PRO A 381 -22.88 1.38 1.25
C PRO A 381 -23.85 2.34 1.96
N SER A 382 -25.16 2.12 1.80
CA SER A 382 -26.19 2.98 2.41
C SER A 382 -26.23 2.88 3.94
N GLU A 383 -25.82 1.73 4.49
CA GLU A 383 -25.71 1.47 5.92
C GLU A 383 -24.27 1.03 6.25
N PRO A 384 -23.77 1.29 7.48
CA PRO A 384 -22.46 0.88 7.95
C PRO A 384 -22.20 -0.60 7.66
N CYS A 385 -21.12 -0.89 6.94
CA CYS A 385 -20.69 -2.26 6.63
C CYS A 385 -21.74 -3.06 5.86
N GLY A 386 -22.67 -2.41 5.15
CA GLY A 386 -23.73 -3.07 4.37
C GLY A 386 -23.29 -3.40 2.95
N VAL A 387 -24.16 -4.10 2.22
CA VAL A 387 -23.98 -4.38 0.79
C VAL A 387 -24.80 -3.40 -0.06
N GLN A 388 -26.02 -3.12 0.37
CA GLN A 388 -26.96 -2.31 -0.41
C GLN A 388 -26.45 -0.87 -0.64
N GLY A 389 -26.49 -0.43 -1.90
CA GLY A 389 -26.11 0.92 -2.31
C GLY A 389 -24.61 1.17 -2.34
N GLY A 390 -23.79 0.18 -2.00
CA GLY A 390 -22.34 0.24 -2.17
C GLY A 390 -21.98 0.01 -3.64
N GLU A 391 -20.96 0.71 -4.11
CA GLU A 391 -20.45 0.58 -5.47
C GLU A 391 -19.25 -0.36 -5.49
N LYS A 392 -19.22 -1.26 -6.48
CA LYS A 392 -18.13 -2.23 -6.65
C LYS A 392 -16.88 -1.53 -7.14
N ASN A 393 -15.77 -1.70 -6.43
CA ASN A 393 -14.46 -1.12 -6.76
C ASN A 393 -14.06 -1.39 -8.23
N VAL A 394 -14.23 -2.64 -8.67
CA VAL A 394 -13.92 -3.04 -10.05
C VAL A 394 -14.83 -2.35 -11.07
N ASP A 395 -16.11 -2.16 -10.76
CA ASP A 395 -17.07 -1.53 -11.67
C ASP A 395 -16.83 -0.01 -11.79
N MET A 396 -16.19 0.60 -10.78
CA MET A 396 -15.66 1.97 -10.86
C MET A 396 -14.34 2.07 -11.63
N GLY A 397 -13.82 0.95 -12.15
CA GLY A 397 -12.57 0.89 -12.91
C GLY A 397 -11.33 0.87 -12.05
N ASN A 398 -11.43 0.47 -10.77
CA ASN A 398 -10.33 0.41 -9.80
C ASN A 398 -9.64 1.76 -9.54
N VAL A 399 -10.20 2.86 -10.03
CA VAL A 399 -9.60 4.18 -9.89
C VAL A 399 -9.63 4.65 -8.43
N PRO A 400 -8.68 5.50 -8.01
CA PRO A 400 -8.65 6.05 -6.66
C PRO A 400 -9.96 6.77 -6.23
N VAL A 401 -10.51 6.38 -5.08
CA VAL A 401 -11.68 6.99 -4.45
C VAL A 401 -11.29 7.52 -3.06
N VAL A 402 -11.51 8.81 -2.81
CA VAL A 402 -11.19 9.44 -1.52
C VAL A 402 -12.39 9.34 -0.58
N LEU A 403 -12.17 8.74 0.57
CA LEU A 403 -13.07 8.78 1.73
C LEU A 403 -12.47 9.68 2.80
N SER A 404 -13.33 10.30 3.62
CA SER A 404 -12.88 10.87 4.88
C SER A 404 -12.54 9.78 5.89
N PRO A 405 -11.65 10.08 6.87
CA PRO A 405 -11.32 9.14 7.94
C PRO A 405 -12.58 8.59 8.64
N ASN A 406 -13.55 9.47 8.89
CA ASN A 406 -14.81 9.07 9.51
C ASN A 406 -15.67 8.19 8.60
N GLU A 407 -15.68 8.37 7.27
CA GLU A 407 -16.43 7.46 6.37
C GLU A 407 -15.89 6.03 6.44
N VAL A 408 -14.57 5.87 6.54
CA VAL A 408 -13.92 4.55 6.74
C VAL A 408 -14.38 3.94 8.06
N LEU A 409 -14.19 4.68 9.16
CA LEU A 409 -14.57 4.21 10.49
C LEU A 409 -16.08 4.03 10.65
N ASP A 410 -16.93 4.66 9.83
CA ASP A 410 -18.38 4.47 9.86
C ASP A 410 -18.86 3.29 9.01
N GLY A 411 -17.93 2.45 8.49
CA GLY A 411 -18.27 1.27 7.71
C GLY A 411 -18.47 1.57 6.23
N GLY A 412 -17.70 2.52 5.69
CA GLY A 412 -17.69 2.87 4.28
C GLY A 412 -17.10 1.81 3.36
N ILE A 413 -16.57 0.71 3.90
CA ILE A 413 -16.04 -0.43 3.14
C ILE A 413 -16.74 -1.70 3.60
N HIS A 414 -17.22 -2.49 2.65
CA HIS A 414 -17.64 -3.86 2.86
C HIS A 414 -16.77 -4.77 1.99
N ALA A 415 -16.02 -5.66 2.62
CA ALA A 415 -14.98 -6.45 1.98
C ALA A 415 -15.57 -7.68 1.31
N LEU A 416 -15.16 -7.97 0.07
CA LEU A 416 -15.43 -9.26 -0.60
C LEU A 416 -14.12 -9.95 -0.99
N ALA A 417 -13.00 -9.53 -0.39
CA ALA A 417 -11.68 -10.07 -0.67
C ALA A 417 -11.59 -11.55 -0.22
N CYS A 418 -11.45 -12.45 -1.18
CA CYS A 418 -11.27 -13.89 -0.99
C CYS A 418 -9.81 -14.33 -1.21
N ILE A 419 -8.87 -13.59 -0.61
CA ILE A 419 -7.42 -13.85 -0.66
C ILE A 419 -6.91 -14.72 0.49
N GLY A 420 -5.58 -14.93 0.54
CA GLY A 420 -4.83 -15.52 1.65
C GLY A 420 -5.40 -15.13 3.02
N PRO A 421 -5.94 -16.08 3.82
CA PRO A 421 -6.71 -15.76 5.02
C PRO A 421 -5.97 -14.88 6.03
N ALA A 422 -4.67 -15.07 6.23
CA ALA A 422 -3.86 -14.32 7.18
C ALA A 422 -3.66 -12.86 6.78
N THR A 423 -3.69 -12.54 5.49
CA THR A 423 -3.50 -11.18 4.96
C THR A 423 -4.82 -10.50 4.59
N LYS A 424 -5.95 -11.17 4.79
CA LYS A 424 -7.28 -10.69 4.42
C LYS A 424 -7.75 -9.55 5.32
N GLU A 425 -7.92 -8.36 4.75
CA GLU A 425 -8.61 -7.25 5.43
C GLU A 425 -10.12 -7.38 5.23
N ILE A 426 -10.80 -7.66 6.33
CA ILE A 426 -12.22 -8.03 6.36
C ILE A 426 -13.08 -6.80 6.66
N THR A 427 -14.40 -6.82 6.44
CA THR A 427 -15.29 -5.67 6.67
C THR A 427 -15.09 -5.02 8.05
N ARG A 428 -14.94 -5.85 9.11
CA ARG A 428 -14.66 -5.36 10.46
C ARG A 428 -13.29 -4.67 10.60
N HIS A 429 -12.29 -5.07 9.80
CA HIS A 429 -10.96 -4.45 9.81
C HIS A 429 -11.06 -2.98 9.44
N PHE A 430 -11.74 -2.65 8.33
CA PHE A 430 -11.95 -1.28 7.90
C PHE A 430 -12.80 -0.46 8.89
N PHE A 431 -13.77 -1.11 9.57
CA PHE A 431 -14.57 -0.45 10.62
C PHE A 431 -13.77 -0.10 11.89
N ARG A 432 -12.59 -0.71 12.06
CA ARG A 432 -11.64 -0.57 13.16
C ARG A 432 -10.22 -0.31 12.62
N GLU A 433 -10.11 0.48 11.54
CA GLU A 433 -8.87 0.62 10.78
C GLU A 433 -7.78 1.28 11.65
N PRO A 434 -6.69 0.56 12.01
CA PRO A 434 -5.76 1.06 13.02
C PRO A 434 -4.90 2.26 12.58
N LEU A 435 -4.55 2.38 11.29
CA LEU A 435 -3.86 3.55 10.74
C LEU A 435 -4.76 4.78 10.71
N VAL A 436 -6.05 4.63 10.35
CA VAL A 436 -7.01 5.74 10.36
C VAL A 436 -7.17 6.27 11.78
N GLU A 437 -7.40 5.39 12.75
CA GLU A 437 -7.53 5.78 14.16
C GLU A 437 -6.24 6.42 14.69
N ALA A 438 -5.07 5.84 14.40
CA ALA A 438 -3.79 6.37 14.85
C ALA A 438 -3.47 7.74 14.23
N LEU A 439 -3.69 7.91 12.92
CA LEU A 439 -3.47 9.17 12.21
C LEU A 439 -4.47 10.26 12.63
N GLN A 440 -5.74 9.93 12.91
CA GLN A 440 -6.72 10.91 13.42
C GLN A 440 -6.37 11.43 14.81
N ASN A 441 -5.76 10.57 15.64
CA ASN A 441 -5.33 10.90 17.00
C ASN A 441 -3.91 11.50 17.05
N ASP A 442 -3.19 11.52 15.93
CA ASP A 442 -1.88 12.17 15.87
C ASP A 442 -2.02 13.70 15.92
N GLU A 443 -1.26 14.33 16.81
CA GLU A 443 -1.26 15.79 16.98
C GLU A 443 -0.20 16.47 16.12
N GLU A 444 0.71 15.76 15.47
CA GLU A 444 1.78 16.34 14.66
C GLU A 444 1.47 16.32 13.16
N LEU A 445 0.59 15.42 12.70
CA LEU A 445 0.22 15.27 11.29
C LEU A 445 -1.22 15.69 11.01
N ASP A 446 -1.49 16.18 9.80
CA ASP A 446 -2.84 16.49 9.29
C ASP A 446 -3.31 15.41 8.31
N LEU A 447 -4.15 14.47 8.75
CA LEU A 447 -4.72 13.46 7.87
C LEU A 447 -5.74 14.10 6.90
N THR A 448 -5.36 14.21 5.63
CA THR A 448 -6.14 14.91 4.61
C THR A 448 -7.28 14.09 4.02
N GLY A 449 -7.17 12.76 4.04
CA GLY A 449 -8.13 11.80 3.52
C GLY A 449 -7.55 10.39 3.49
N VAL A 450 -8.41 9.41 3.18
CA VAL A 450 -8.04 8.02 2.93
C VAL A 450 -8.40 7.69 1.48
N VAL A 451 -7.40 7.34 0.67
CA VAL A 451 -7.56 7.00 -0.74
C VAL A 451 -7.66 5.48 -0.87
N PHE A 452 -8.79 4.98 -1.34
CA PHE A 452 -8.93 3.58 -1.72
C PHE A 452 -8.63 3.43 -3.20
N ILE A 453 -7.71 2.53 -3.55
CA ILE A 453 -7.32 2.27 -4.93
C ILE A 453 -7.42 0.77 -5.21
N GLY A 454 -8.01 0.39 -6.34
CA GLY A 454 -8.08 -1.01 -6.72
C GLY A 454 -6.79 -1.52 -7.37
N SER A 455 -6.57 -2.84 -7.33
CA SER A 455 -5.52 -3.53 -8.07
C SER A 455 -6.09 -4.19 -9.34
N PRO A 456 -5.96 -3.60 -10.55
CA PRO A 456 -6.54 -4.18 -11.77
C PRO A 456 -5.89 -5.51 -12.17
N GLN A 457 -6.64 -6.40 -12.83
CA GLN A 457 -6.08 -7.66 -13.36
C GLN A 457 -5.17 -7.43 -14.58
N VAL A 458 -5.49 -6.43 -15.42
CA VAL A 458 -4.79 -6.18 -16.68
C VAL A 458 -3.62 -5.23 -16.42
N ASN A 459 -2.42 -5.59 -16.87
CA ASN A 459 -1.19 -4.81 -16.62
C ASN A 459 -1.30 -3.35 -17.10
N ASP A 460 -1.84 -3.11 -18.30
CA ASP A 460 -2.01 -1.74 -18.82
C ASP A 460 -2.94 -0.89 -17.94
N GLU A 461 -3.92 -1.53 -17.28
CA GLU A 461 -4.83 -0.85 -16.35
C GLU A 461 -4.12 -0.52 -15.02
N LYS A 462 -3.16 -1.36 -14.57
CA LYS A 462 -2.35 -1.09 -13.36
C LYS A 462 -1.65 0.26 -13.49
N SER A 463 -0.89 0.45 -14.58
CA SER A 463 -0.18 1.72 -14.83
C SER A 463 -1.12 2.90 -15.00
N PHE A 464 -2.27 2.71 -15.65
CA PHE A 464 -3.27 3.77 -15.74
C PHE A 464 -3.78 4.19 -14.36
N VAL A 465 -4.21 3.22 -13.53
CA VAL A 465 -4.77 3.44 -12.19
C VAL A 465 -3.73 4.07 -11.25
N SER A 466 -2.51 3.53 -11.21
CA SER A 466 -1.39 4.08 -10.44
C SER A 466 -1.06 5.51 -10.87
N SER A 467 -1.08 5.82 -12.18
CA SER A 467 -0.88 7.19 -12.65
C SER A 467 -1.97 8.17 -12.18
N ARG A 468 -3.23 7.70 -12.05
CA ARG A 468 -4.33 8.52 -11.53
C ARG A 468 -4.10 8.84 -10.06
N LEU A 469 -3.59 7.88 -9.28
CA LEU A 469 -3.20 8.09 -7.88
C LEU A 469 -2.14 9.18 -7.79
N GLY A 470 -1.06 9.07 -8.58
CA GLY A 470 -0.02 10.09 -8.62
C GLY A 470 -0.56 11.50 -8.89
N SER A 471 -1.38 11.67 -9.93
CA SER A 471 -2.03 12.96 -10.23
C SER A 471 -2.95 13.46 -9.11
N GLN A 472 -3.65 12.55 -8.43
CA GLN A 472 -4.51 12.92 -7.30
C GLN A 472 -3.69 13.38 -6.10
N ILE A 473 -2.57 12.71 -5.80
CA ILE A 473 -1.65 13.10 -4.73
C ILE A 473 -1.06 14.50 -4.97
N GLU A 474 -0.66 14.83 -6.20
CA GLU A 474 -0.21 16.19 -6.55
C GLU A 474 -1.31 17.22 -6.29
N ALA A 475 -2.53 16.93 -6.74
CA ALA A 475 -3.68 17.81 -6.55
C ALA A 475 -4.07 17.96 -5.07
N MET A 476 -3.78 16.95 -4.25
CA MET A 476 -4.02 16.98 -2.81
C MET A 476 -2.93 17.75 -2.04
N GLU A 477 -1.79 18.08 -2.65
CA GLU A 477 -0.68 18.83 -2.04
C GLU A 477 -0.31 18.27 -0.66
N VAL A 478 0.03 16.98 -0.61
CA VAL A 478 0.42 16.29 0.63
C VAL A 478 1.93 16.26 0.79
N ASP A 479 2.37 16.29 2.05
CA ASP A 479 3.78 16.27 2.48
C ASP A 479 4.28 14.85 2.79
N GLY A 480 3.39 13.86 2.87
CA GLY A 480 3.76 12.46 3.12
C GLY A 480 2.61 11.49 2.87
N ALA A 481 2.93 10.24 2.61
CA ALA A 481 1.96 9.17 2.38
C ALA A 481 2.31 7.89 3.13
N ILE A 482 1.29 7.22 3.67
CA ILE A 482 1.39 5.80 4.05
C ILE A 482 0.54 5.03 3.04
N ILE A 483 1.08 3.96 2.48
CA ILE A 483 0.34 3.07 1.59
C ILE A 483 0.34 1.65 2.13
N THR A 484 -0.82 0.99 2.08
CA THR A 484 -0.97 -0.42 2.43
C THR A 484 -1.53 -1.19 1.24
N THR A 485 -1.26 -2.49 1.17
CA THR A 485 -1.95 -3.41 0.27
C THR A 485 -2.45 -4.63 1.05
N GLU A 486 -3.68 -5.05 0.78
CA GLU A 486 -4.17 -6.36 1.21
C GLU A 486 -3.68 -7.46 0.26
N GLY A 487 -3.38 -8.63 0.82
CA GLY A 487 -2.80 -9.73 0.06
C GLY A 487 -1.32 -9.54 -0.25
N PHE A 488 -0.83 -10.32 -1.21
CA PHE A 488 0.57 -10.39 -1.61
C PHE A 488 0.70 -11.01 -3.01
N GLY A 489 1.91 -11.04 -3.56
CA GLY A 489 2.16 -11.62 -4.87
C GLY A 489 1.85 -10.62 -5.98
N ASN A 490 0.86 -10.88 -6.84
CA ASN A 490 0.63 -10.03 -8.01
C ASN A 490 0.23 -8.59 -7.65
N ASN A 491 -0.47 -8.40 -6.52
CA ASN A 491 -0.81 -7.07 -6.01
C ASN A 491 0.42 -6.24 -5.63
N HIS A 492 1.54 -6.90 -5.31
CA HIS A 492 2.77 -6.16 -5.00
C HIS A 492 3.31 -5.37 -6.19
N ILE A 493 2.88 -5.69 -7.42
CA ILE A 493 3.17 -4.91 -8.62
C ILE A 493 2.46 -3.56 -8.55
N ASP A 494 1.14 -3.55 -8.29
CA ASP A 494 0.36 -2.32 -8.12
C ASP A 494 0.89 -1.51 -6.94
N PHE A 495 1.16 -2.18 -5.82
CA PHE A 495 1.69 -1.56 -4.62
C PHE A 495 3.03 -0.86 -4.85
N SER A 496 3.97 -1.54 -5.54
CA SER A 496 5.25 -0.97 -5.96
C SER A 496 5.04 0.24 -6.87
N GLU A 497 4.20 0.12 -7.90
CA GLU A 497 3.95 1.20 -8.86
C GLU A 497 3.24 2.40 -8.19
N ASN A 498 2.33 2.15 -7.25
CA ASN A 498 1.68 3.17 -6.45
C ASN A 498 2.69 3.93 -5.58
N ILE A 499 3.64 3.24 -4.94
CA ILE A 499 4.75 3.86 -4.22
C ILE A 499 5.60 4.71 -5.17
N GLU A 500 5.93 4.21 -6.36
CA GLU A 500 6.71 4.95 -7.35
C GLU A 500 6.00 6.21 -7.84
N GLN A 501 4.70 6.11 -8.12
CA GLN A 501 3.90 7.26 -8.57
C GLN A 501 3.87 8.34 -7.50
N ILE A 502 3.77 8.00 -6.21
CA ILE A 502 3.80 9.00 -5.15
C ILE A 502 5.23 9.54 -4.95
N GLY A 503 6.22 8.65 -4.83
CA GLY A 503 7.60 9.00 -4.53
C GLY A 503 8.29 9.84 -5.60
N SER A 504 8.04 9.53 -6.89
CA SER A 504 8.59 10.29 -8.04
C SER A 504 8.15 11.75 -8.10
N ARG A 505 7.16 12.14 -7.30
CA ARG A 505 6.65 13.51 -7.16
C ARG A 505 7.23 14.24 -5.96
N GLY A 506 8.23 13.64 -5.30
CA GLY A 506 8.92 14.22 -4.15
C GLY A 506 8.15 14.06 -2.83
N VAL A 507 7.14 13.19 -2.77
CA VAL A 507 6.38 12.92 -1.54
C VAL A 507 7.00 11.71 -0.81
N PRO A 508 7.49 11.85 0.43
CA PRO A 508 7.93 10.73 1.26
C PRO A 508 6.82 9.67 1.44
N VAL A 509 7.13 8.41 1.14
CA VAL A 509 6.18 7.28 1.22
C VAL A 509 6.68 6.22 2.18
N VAL A 510 5.78 5.67 3.00
CA VAL A 510 6.00 4.44 3.78
C VAL A 510 5.03 3.38 3.30
N GLY A 511 5.57 2.24 2.85
CA GLY A 511 4.78 1.07 2.49
C GLY A 511 4.53 0.15 3.68
N VAL A 512 3.36 -0.46 3.75
CA VAL A 512 2.98 -1.42 4.80
C VAL A 512 2.32 -2.64 4.16
N THR A 513 2.96 -3.80 4.25
CA THR A 513 2.46 -5.03 3.61
C THR A 513 3.04 -6.28 4.28
N PHE A 514 2.43 -7.43 4.00
CA PHE A 514 3.05 -8.73 4.26
C PHE A 514 4.08 -9.01 3.16
N ALA A 515 5.36 -9.06 3.52
CA ALA A 515 6.49 -9.23 2.60
C ALA A 515 7.50 -10.32 3.05
N ALA A 516 7.05 -11.27 3.88
CA ALA A 516 7.86 -12.42 4.29
C ALA A 516 8.03 -13.46 3.16
N TYR A 517 8.62 -14.63 3.43
CA TYR A 517 9.04 -15.58 2.39
C TYR A 517 8.00 -15.91 1.31
N GLN A 518 6.74 -16.13 1.70
CA GLN A 518 5.69 -16.48 0.73
C GLN A 518 5.14 -15.26 -0.02
N GLY A 519 5.31 -14.06 0.54
CA GLY A 519 4.92 -12.78 -0.03
C GLY A 519 6.11 -11.91 -0.40
N GLN A 520 7.28 -12.49 -0.67
CA GLN A 520 8.50 -11.72 -0.90
C GLN A 520 8.28 -10.72 -2.03
N LEU A 521 8.70 -9.48 -1.82
CA LEU A 521 8.67 -8.44 -2.84
C LEU A 521 9.67 -8.81 -3.95
N VAL A 522 9.15 -9.28 -5.08
CA VAL A 522 9.95 -9.59 -6.28
C VAL A 522 10.09 -8.39 -7.22
N VAL A 523 9.40 -7.30 -6.90
CA VAL A 523 9.48 -6.01 -7.59
C VAL A 523 9.91 -4.94 -6.58
N GLY A 524 10.68 -3.98 -7.05
CA GLY A 524 11.19 -2.89 -6.24
C GLY A 524 11.46 -1.65 -7.10
N ASN A 525 11.48 -0.50 -6.45
CA ASN A 525 11.88 0.77 -7.05
C ASN A 525 12.57 1.65 -6.00
N PRO A 526 13.26 2.74 -6.39
CA PRO A 526 14.02 3.57 -5.46
C PRO A 526 13.21 4.23 -4.32
N TYR A 527 11.88 4.24 -4.41
CA TYR A 527 11.00 4.86 -3.40
C TYR A 527 10.45 3.84 -2.38
N MET A 528 10.77 2.55 -2.54
CA MET A 528 10.43 1.46 -1.60
C MET A 528 11.50 1.27 -0.50
N ASP A 529 12.15 2.36 -0.10
CA ASP A 529 13.21 2.42 0.92
C ASP A 529 12.67 2.46 2.37
N ALA A 530 11.36 2.59 2.57
CA ALA A 530 10.72 2.62 3.89
C ALA A 530 9.51 1.68 3.95
N MET A 531 9.69 0.52 4.57
CA MET A 531 8.74 -0.59 4.56
C MET A 531 8.44 -1.11 5.97
N ILE A 532 7.16 -1.32 6.27
CA ILE A 532 6.67 -1.99 7.48
C ILE A 532 6.18 -3.39 7.11
N GLU A 533 6.90 -4.40 7.59
CA GLU A 533 6.51 -5.80 7.50
C GLU A 533 5.34 -6.12 8.44
N LEU A 534 4.35 -6.86 7.91
CA LEU A 534 3.15 -7.31 8.60
C LEU A 534 3.13 -8.79 8.98
N ASN A 535 4.13 -9.60 8.63
CA ASN A 535 4.21 -10.99 9.03
C ASN A 535 4.28 -11.18 10.57
N LYS A 536 3.40 -12.02 11.11
CA LYS A 536 3.36 -12.46 12.51
C LYS A 536 3.61 -13.97 12.64
N ASP A 537 3.76 -14.70 11.54
CA ASP A 537 4.13 -16.11 11.55
C ASP A 537 5.65 -16.26 11.73
N GLU A 538 6.08 -17.10 12.69
CA GLU A 538 7.51 -17.29 13.01
C GLU A 538 8.33 -17.81 11.82
N LYS A 539 7.68 -18.46 10.86
CA LYS A 539 8.32 -19.06 9.69
C LYS A 539 8.15 -18.19 8.43
N GLY A 540 7.46 -17.05 8.51
CA GLY A 540 7.29 -16.13 7.39
C GLY A 540 6.27 -16.59 6.33
N PHE A 541 5.28 -17.41 6.71
CA PHE A 541 4.26 -17.92 5.79
C PHE A 541 2.88 -17.29 5.99
N GLU A 542 2.08 -17.33 4.91
CA GLU A 542 0.63 -17.21 5.00
C GLU A 542 0.12 -18.52 5.62
N ASN A 543 -0.31 -18.46 6.88
CA ASN A 543 -0.57 -19.64 7.71
C ASN A 543 -2.03 -20.09 7.69
N GLU A 544 -2.85 -19.51 6.81
CA GLU A 544 -4.28 -19.79 6.67
C GLU A 544 -5.10 -19.53 7.95
N ILE A 545 -4.55 -18.77 8.90
CA ILE A 545 -5.27 -18.31 10.09
C ILE A 545 -5.80 -16.92 9.80
N LEU A 546 -7.13 -16.77 9.83
CA LEU A 546 -7.81 -15.54 9.47
C LEU A 546 -7.19 -14.31 10.16
N ALA A 547 -6.81 -13.33 9.34
CA ALA A 547 -6.27 -12.03 9.68
C ALA A 547 -4.98 -12.03 10.54
N ASP A 548 -4.24 -13.14 10.65
CA ASP A 548 -3.08 -13.21 11.52
C ASP A 548 -1.98 -12.20 11.16
N ASN A 549 -1.77 -12.01 9.86
CA ASN A 549 -0.78 -11.11 9.27
C ASN A 549 -1.38 -9.76 8.86
N THR A 550 -2.60 -9.41 9.30
CA THR A 550 -3.17 -8.09 9.02
C THR A 550 -2.53 -6.99 9.89
N LEU A 551 -2.76 -5.75 9.48
CA LEU A 551 -2.30 -4.56 10.17
C LEU A 551 -2.88 -4.46 11.59
N THR A 552 -2.04 -4.04 12.54
CA THR A 552 -2.42 -3.82 13.94
C THR A 552 -2.10 -2.39 14.39
N ALA A 553 -2.58 -2.00 15.58
CA ALA A 553 -2.24 -0.70 16.18
C ALA A 553 -0.73 -0.51 16.38
N ASP A 554 0.01 -1.58 16.68
CA ASP A 554 1.47 -1.52 16.81
C ASP A 554 2.15 -1.25 15.46
N ASP A 555 1.65 -1.87 14.39
CA ASP A 555 2.12 -1.63 13.03
C ASP A 555 1.82 -0.19 12.58
N ALA A 556 0.61 0.31 12.89
CA ALA A 556 0.22 1.68 12.60
C ALA A 556 1.14 2.71 13.27
N ARG A 557 1.43 2.54 14.57
CA ARG A 557 2.36 3.42 15.30
C ARG A 557 3.76 3.42 14.67
N ARG A 558 4.26 2.25 14.25
CA ARG A 558 5.54 2.12 13.56
C ARG A 558 5.54 2.82 12.20
N ALA A 559 4.50 2.65 11.41
CA ALA A 559 4.38 3.29 10.09
C ALA A 559 4.35 4.82 10.21
N ILE A 560 3.60 5.35 11.17
CA ILE A 560 3.53 6.80 11.43
C ILE A 560 4.89 7.34 11.88
N LEU A 561 5.57 6.65 12.80
CA LEU A 561 6.90 7.05 13.25
C LEU A 561 7.92 7.02 12.09
N MET A 562 7.89 5.96 11.28
CA MET A 562 8.75 5.84 10.11
C MET A 562 8.50 6.97 9.10
N LEU A 563 7.23 7.33 8.87
CA LEU A 563 6.87 8.44 7.99
C LEU A 563 7.44 9.76 8.51
N LYS A 564 7.26 10.06 9.81
CA LYS A 564 7.81 11.27 10.44
C LYS A 564 9.33 11.34 10.34
N ASN A 565 10.02 10.22 10.55
CA ASN A 565 11.48 10.13 10.40
C ASN A 565 11.91 10.43 8.96
N LYS A 566 11.24 9.80 7.99
CA LYS A 566 11.52 9.99 6.57
C LYS A 566 11.30 11.44 6.13
N MET A 567 10.18 12.05 6.53
CA MET A 567 9.88 13.45 6.27
C MET A 567 10.89 14.41 6.92
N SER A 568 11.49 14.01 8.04
CA SER A 568 12.54 14.76 8.73
C SER A 568 13.95 14.54 8.17
N GLY A 569 14.09 13.72 7.12
CA GLY A 569 15.38 13.40 6.51
C GLY A 569 16.27 12.50 7.38
N ILE A 570 15.69 11.78 8.35
CA ILE A 570 16.43 10.79 9.13
C ILE A 570 16.75 9.60 8.20
N PRO A 571 18.03 9.20 8.06
CA PRO A 571 18.41 8.07 7.22
C PRO A 571 17.72 6.77 7.65
N ILE A 572 17.25 6.00 6.67
CA ILE A 572 16.73 4.65 6.84
C ILE A 572 17.78 3.69 6.27
N GLU A 573 18.13 2.66 7.04
CA GLU A 573 19.07 1.65 6.58
C GLU A 573 18.44 0.82 5.45
N PRO A 574 19.22 0.46 4.40
CA PRO A 574 18.73 -0.41 3.34
C PRO A 574 18.19 -1.74 3.91
N PRO A 575 17.12 -2.30 3.34
CA PRO A 575 16.61 -3.59 3.76
C PRO A 575 17.60 -4.71 3.40
N GLU A 576 17.64 -5.76 4.22
CA GLU A 576 18.30 -7.00 3.82
C GLU A 576 17.58 -7.63 2.63
N ARG A 577 18.32 -8.39 1.81
CA ARG A 577 17.76 -9.08 0.63
C ARG A 577 16.74 -10.15 0.97
N ARG A 578 16.85 -10.76 2.15
CA ARG A 578 15.98 -11.83 2.60
C ARG A 578 15.29 -11.41 3.88
N TRP A 579 14.05 -11.85 4.00
CA TRP A 579 13.33 -11.73 5.25
C TRP A 579 14.11 -12.44 6.37
N ASP A 580 14.34 -11.72 7.47
CA ASP A 580 14.91 -12.22 8.71
C ASP A 580 14.07 -11.71 9.89
N GLU A 581 13.48 -12.65 10.63
CA GLU A 581 12.66 -12.37 11.81
C GLU A 581 13.41 -11.55 12.87
N ALA A 582 14.73 -11.70 13.00
CA ALA A 582 15.54 -10.99 13.99
C ALA A 582 15.51 -9.48 13.75
N ILE A 583 15.61 -9.06 12.48
CA ILE A 583 15.58 -7.64 12.08
C ILE A 583 14.22 -7.04 12.38
N ILE A 584 13.15 -7.78 12.08
CA ILE A 584 11.79 -7.35 12.40
C ILE A 584 11.62 -7.17 13.91
N LYS A 585 12.09 -8.13 14.71
CA LYS A 585 12.06 -8.05 16.17
C LYS A 585 12.85 -6.87 16.72
N ASP A 586 13.98 -6.53 16.12
CA ASP A 586 14.79 -5.38 16.54
C ASP A 586 14.12 -4.05 16.18
N ASN A 587 13.60 -3.93 14.96
CA ASN A 587 12.81 -2.75 14.53
C ASN A 587 11.57 -2.53 15.41
N GLN A 588 10.90 -3.61 15.82
CA GLN A 588 9.76 -3.52 16.73
C GLN A 588 10.13 -3.00 18.14
N LYS A 589 11.38 -3.20 18.61
CA LYS A 589 11.82 -2.66 19.91
C LYS A 589 12.06 -1.15 19.87
N LEU A 590 12.38 -0.60 18.70
CA LEU A 590 12.66 0.84 18.53
C LEU A 590 11.43 1.72 18.69
N ALA A 591 10.23 1.17 18.48
CA ALA A 591 8.96 1.90 18.50
C ALA A 591 8.08 1.63 19.74
N ARG A 592 8.64 0.95 20.75
CA ARG A 592 7.93 0.61 22.00
C ARG A 592 8.03 1.67 23.07
#